data_AF-A0A499URQ0-F1
#
_entry.id   AF-A0A499URQ0-F1
#
_cell.length_a   1.000
_cell.length_b   1.000
_cell.length_c   1.000
_cell.angle_alpha   90.00
_cell.angle_beta   90.00
_cell.angle_gamma   90.00
#
_symmetry.space_group_name_H-M   'P 1'
#
loop_
_entity.id
_entity.type
_entity.pdbx_description
1 polymer ?
#
loop_
_entity_poly.entity_id
_entity_poly.type
_entity_poly.pdbx_seq_one_letter_code
_entity_poly.pdbx_strand_id
1 'polypeptide(L)'
;MSAGELTPVTPRRAATVLLLRDGPDGQDTPQDAQGGDGEHSPDELDAPERRDMVPEPAEAPEGSETPPEGLRNAAGGARLAVYMLRRRASMAFAGGAYAYPGGSVDPRDERMVTWAGPSRAQWARRLGLDPSEATQAQAIVCAAVRETFEEAGVLLAGPTPHTVVADTTGDDWETDRAALVARDLSFAEFLDRRGLVLRSDLLGCWARWITPEFEPRRYDTWFFVAALPRGQRTRNASTEADRTVWIRPGDAADGYDRGELLMMPPTIATLRQLAAHGSVADALAAAADRDLTPVLAQARVENGELVLSWPGHDEFTKHIPGVTGGPSA
;
A
#
# COMPACT_ATOMS: atom_id res chain seq x y z
N MET A 1 22.53 37.02 16.45
CA MET A 1 22.01 36.09 15.43
C MET A 1 21.60 34.83 16.17
N SER A 2 20.29 34.55 16.29
CA SER A 2 19.87 33.27 16.87
C SER A 2 20.22 32.19 15.86
N ALA A 3 20.99 31.19 16.28
CA ALA A 3 21.06 29.93 15.56
C ALA A 3 19.60 29.48 15.34
N GLY A 4 19.17 29.42 14.09
CA GLY A 4 17.82 28.97 13.74
C GLY A 4 17.74 27.47 13.99
N GLU A 5 17.58 27.08 15.25
CA GLU A 5 17.37 25.69 15.63
C GLU A 5 15.97 25.31 15.15
N LEU A 6 15.89 24.62 14.02
CA LEU A 6 14.64 24.04 13.54
C LEU A 6 14.22 23.00 14.57
N THR A 7 13.18 23.29 15.35
CA THR A 7 12.56 22.29 16.22
C THR A 7 11.90 21.24 15.31
N PRO A 8 12.37 19.99 15.29
CA PRO A 8 11.83 18.99 14.37
C PRO A 8 10.36 18.71 14.69
N VAL A 9 9.53 18.66 13.65
CA VAL A 9 8.12 18.26 13.81
C VAL A 9 8.08 16.80 14.27
N THR A 10 7.36 16.49 15.35
CA THR A 10 7.18 15.10 15.79
C THR A 10 6.51 14.28 14.68
N PRO A 11 7.07 13.13 14.25
CA PRO A 11 6.48 12.32 13.20
C PRO A 11 5.16 11.70 13.66
N ARG A 12 4.14 11.75 12.80
CA ARG A 12 2.87 11.06 13.04
C ARG A 12 3.04 9.58 12.78
N ARG A 13 2.52 8.73 13.66
CA ARG A 13 2.55 7.27 13.46
C ARG A 13 1.64 6.90 12.28
N ALA A 14 2.10 5.98 11.45
CA ALA A 14 1.39 5.50 10.27
C ALA A 14 1.62 4.01 10.06
N ALA A 15 0.71 3.36 9.34
CA ALA A 15 0.82 1.95 8.99
C ALA A 15 0.50 1.73 7.51
N THR A 16 1.20 0.79 6.90
CA THR A 16 1.05 0.46 5.48
C THR A 16 1.13 -1.04 5.28
N VAL A 17 0.29 -1.61 4.42
CA VAL A 17 0.21 -3.06 4.18
C VAL A 17 0.53 -3.40 2.74
N LEU A 18 1.63 -4.14 2.54
CA LEU A 18 1.95 -4.82 1.31
C LEU A 18 1.07 -6.07 1.24
N LEU A 19 -0.08 -5.95 0.58
CA LEU A 19 -1.01 -7.05 0.39
C LEU A 19 -0.51 -7.96 -0.74
N LEU A 20 -0.35 -9.24 -0.45
CA LEU A 20 0.34 -10.21 -1.29
C LEU A 20 -0.60 -11.32 -1.75
N ARG A 21 -0.36 -11.84 -2.96
CA ARG A 21 -1.00 -13.06 -3.45
C ARG A 21 -0.01 -13.89 -4.26
N ASP A 22 -0.21 -15.21 -4.25
CA ASP A 22 0.44 -16.10 -5.19
C ASP A 22 -0.37 -16.08 -6.49
N GLY A 23 0.25 -15.68 -7.60
CA GLY A 23 -0.39 -15.61 -8.91
C GLY A 23 0.27 -16.53 -9.95
N PRO A 24 -0.47 -17.00 -10.96
CA PRO A 24 0.16 -17.49 -12.20
C PRO A 24 0.91 -16.34 -12.90
N ASP A 25 1.84 -16.65 -13.81
CA ASP A 25 2.57 -15.67 -14.61
C ASP A 25 1.61 -14.80 -15.44
N GLY A 26 1.14 -13.70 -14.87
CA GLY A 26 0.17 -12.81 -15.51
C GLY A 26 -0.12 -11.61 -14.62
N GLN A 27 0.31 -10.43 -15.07
CA GLN A 27 -0.09 -9.16 -14.48
C GLN A 27 -1.61 -9.02 -14.64
N ASP A 28 -2.33 -8.64 -13.58
CA ASP A 28 -3.72 -8.20 -13.76
C ASP A 28 -3.68 -6.83 -14.46
N THR A 29 -4.55 -6.63 -15.45
CA THR A 29 -4.73 -5.33 -16.08
C THR A 29 -5.12 -4.28 -15.02
N PRO A 30 -4.51 -3.09 -15.03
CA PRO A 30 -4.84 -2.03 -14.08
C PRO A 30 -6.34 -1.75 -14.05
N GLN A 31 -6.93 -1.70 -12.85
CA GLN A 31 -8.34 -1.32 -12.67
C GLN A 31 -8.42 0.20 -12.47
N ASP A 32 -9.01 0.89 -13.43
CA ASP A 32 -9.35 2.32 -13.29
C ASP A 32 -10.49 2.51 -12.28
N ALA A 33 -10.52 3.64 -11.58
CA ALA A 33 -11.60 3.98 -10.67
C ALA A 33 -12.96 4.05 -11.41
N GLN A 34 -13.93 3.22 -11.01
CA GLN A 34 -15.31 3.37 -11.48
C GLN A 34 -15.93 4.63 -10.84
N GLY A 35 -16.05 5.70 -11.62
CA GLY A 35 -16.85 6.87 -11.27
C GLY A 35 -18.33 6.56 -11.49
N GLY A 36 -19.10 6.50 -10.40
CA GLY A 36 -20.55 6.43 -10.46
C GLY A 36 -21.14 7.82 -10.64
N ASP A 37 -21.30 8.25 -11.89
CA ASP A 37 -22.15 9.40 -12.22
C ASP A 37 -23.56 8.88 -12.52
N GLY A 38 -24.39 8.84 -11.48
CA GLY A 38 -25.82 8.68 -11.62
C GLY A 38 -26.46 10.01 -11.95
N GLU A 39 -26.71 10.27 -13.23
CA GLU A 39 -27.65 11.32 -13.66
C GLU A 39 -28.98 10.70 -14.08
N HIS A 40 -30.05 11.15 -13.42
CA HIS A 40 -31.43 10.80 -13.68
C HIS A 40 -32.12 11.87 -14.54
N SER A 41 -32.69 11.40 -15.67
CA SER A 41 -33.96 11.82 -16.33
C SER A 41 -34.05 13.13 -17.14
N PRO A 42 -35.07 13.30 -18.04
CA PRO A 42 -36.09 12.34 -18.53
C PRO A 42 -36.35 12.34 -20.08
N ASP A 43 -37.15 11.35 -20.52
CA ASP A 43 -38.09 11.26 -21.66
C ASP A 43 -37.82 11.96 -23.01
N GLU A 44 -37.83 11.18 -24.12
CA GLU A 44 -38.80 11.36 -25.22
C GLU A 44 -38.79 10.18 -26.23
N LEU A 45 -39.89 10.10 -26.97
CA LEU A 45 -40.47 8.95 -27.69
C LEU A 45 -39.97 8.72 -29.13
N ASP A 46 -40.27 7.51 -29.59
CA ASP A 46 -40.73 7.10 -30.93
C ASP A 46 -39.72 6.54 -31.96
N ALA A 47 -40.13 5.43 -32.58
CA ALA A 47 -39.44 4.60 -33.58
C ALA A 47 -39.70 5.16 -35.02
N PRO A 48 -39.27 4.57 -36.18
CA PRO A 48 -39.07 3.14 -36.45
C PRO A 48 -37.94 2.70 -37.43
N GLU A 49 -37.88 1.39 -37.60
CA GLU A 49 -37.07 0.51 -38.47
C GLU A 49 -36.76 0.97 -39.91
N ARG A 50 -35.61 0.51 -40.46
CA ARG A 50 -35.54 -0.43 -41.62
C ARG A 50 -34.11 -0.74 -42.11
N ARG A 51 -33.84 -2.06 -42.21
CA ARG A 51 -33.21 -2.86 -43.29
C ARG A 51 -31.72 -2.73 -43.68
N ASP A 52 -31.06 -3.88 -43.48
CA ASP A 52 -30.22 -4.67 -44.42
C ASP A 52 -29.12 -3.98 -45.24
N MET A 53 -27.85 -4.36 -45.00
CA MET A 53 -26.98 -5.03 -45.99
C MET A 53 -25.65 -5.48 -45.37
N VAL A 54 -25.37 -6.79 -45.42
CA VAL A 54 -24.03 -7.37 -45.26
C VAL A 54 -23.34 -7.39 -46.63
N PRO A 55 -22.01 -7.20 -46.71
CA PRO A 55 -21.20 -8.28 -47.27
C PRO A 55 -19.85 -8.49 -46.54
N GLU A 56 -19.53 -9.76 -46.26
CA GLU A 56 -18.17 -10.33 -46.29
C GLU A 56 -17.92 -10.92 -47.70
N PRO A 57 -16.71 -11.41 -48.11
CA PRO A 57 -15.44 -11.64 -47.38
C PRO A 57 -14.15 -11.25 -48.15
N ALA A 58 -12.96 -11.43 -47.55
CA ALA A 58 -11.74 -11.88 -48.25
C ALA A 58 -10.62 -12.31 -47.27
N GLU A 59 -10.06 -13.51 -47.49
CA GLU A 59 -8.96 -14.14 -46.73
C GLU A 59 -7.54 -13.63 -47.13
N ALA A 60 -6.69 -13.54 -46.09
CA ALA A 60 -5.23 -13.74 -45.92
C ALA A 60 -4.19 -13.23 -46.97
N PRO A 61 -3.00 -12.78 -46.50
CA PRO A 61 -1.90 -13.74 -46.39
C PRO A 61 -1.00 -13.63 -45.13
N GLU A 62 -0.22 -14.69 -44.98
CA GLU A 62 0.72 -15.07 -43.94
C GLU A 62 1.91 -14.11 -43.74
N GLY A 63 2.44 -14.09 -42.51
CA GLY A 63 3.82 -13.66 -42.24
C GLY A 63 4.00 -12.86 -40.96
N SER A 64 4.34 -13.52 -39.86
CA SER A 64 5.27 -12.94 -38.88
C SER A 64 5.95 -14.02 -38.04
N GLU A 65 7.25 -13.83 -37.89
CA GLU A 65 8.25 -14.77 -37.41
C GLU A 65 8.09 -15.10 -35.93
N THR A 66 8.17 -16.39 -35.57
CA THR A 66 8.39 -16.85 -34.20
C THR A 66 9.82 -16.58 -33.75
N PRO A 67 10.06 -15.89 -32.61
CA PRO A 67 11.37 -15.89 -31.97
C PRO A 67 11.63 -17.21 -31.22
N PRO A 68 12.90 -17.57 -30.96
CA PRO A 68 13.31 -18.93 -30.63
C PRO A 68 12.93 -19.37 -29.21
N GLU A 69 12.46 -20.62 -29.10
CA GLU A 69 12.37 -21.39 -27.85
C GLU A 69 13.74 -21.52 -27.21
N GLY A 70 13.90 -21.04 -25.97
CA GLY A 70 15.21 -21.03 -25.35
C GLY A 70 15.29 -20.61 -23.88
N LEU A 71 14.28 -20.90 -23.05
CA LEU A 71 14.52 -21.03 -21.60
C LEU A 71 13.57 -22.08 -21.02
N ARG A 72 14.10 -23.28 -20.81
CA ARG A 72 13.41 -24.36 -20.12
C ARG A 72 13.05 -23.88 -18.71
N ASN A 73 11.75 -23.80 -18.44
CA ASN A 73 11.15 -23.61 -17.14
C ASN A 73 11.79 -24.55 -16.11
N ALA A 74 12.59 -24.00 -15.20
CA ALA A 74 12.79 -24.60 -13.90
C ALA A 74 11.48 -24.40 -13.12
N ALA A 75 10.77 -25.51 -12.84
CA ALA A 75 9.62 -25.65 -11.94
C ALA A 75 8.79 -24.36 -11.71
N GLY A 76 7.68 -24.21 -12.46
CA GLY A 76 6.72 -23.11 -12.32
C GLY A 76 6.05 -23.10 -10.95
N GLY A 77 6.71 -22.49 -9.96
CA GLY A 77 6.08 -22.01 -8.74
C GLY A 77 5.25 -20.77 -9.04
N ALA A 78 4.09 -20.64 -8.41
CA ALA A 78 3.33 -19.40 -8.43
C ALA A 78 4.25 -18.25 -7.98
N ARG A 79 4.19 -17.13 -8.69
CA ARG A 79 5.10 -16.00 -8.48
C ARG A 79 4.38 -14.92 -7.68
N LEU A 80 5.05 -14.45 -6.62
CA LEU A 80 4.54 -13.43 -5.71
C LEU A 80 4.13 -12.15 -6.47
N ALA A 81 2.91 -11.67 -6.18
CA ALA A 81 2.42 -10.37 -6.62
C ALA A 81 2.00 -9.53 -5.42
N VAL A 82 2.16 -8.21 -5.53
CA VAL A 82 1.79 -7.21 -4.53
C VAL A 82 0.73 -6.26 -5.10
N TYR A 83 -0.25 -5.92 -4.27
CA TYR A 83 -1.24 -4.92 -4.60
C TYR A 83 -0.68 -3.52 -4.39
N MET A 84 -0.75 -2.69 -5.42
CA MET A 84 -0.34 -1.29 -5.38
C MET A 84 -1.46 -0.41 -5.90
N LEU A 85 -1.53 0.81 -5.37
CA LEU A 85 -2.42 1.87 -5.84
C LEU A 85 -1.58 3.05 -6.34
N ARG A 86 -2.11 3.76 -7.33
CA ARG A 86 -1.53 5.02 -7.81
C ARG A 86 -2.34 6.17 -7.25
N ARG A 87 -1.67 7.03 -6.49
CA ARG A 87 -2.25 8.25 -5.91
C ARG A 87 -2.67 9.18 -7.04
N ARG A 88 -3.83 9.84 -6.92
CA ARG A 88 -4.29 10.80 -7.94
C ARG A 88 -3.22 11.87 -8.18
N ALA A 89 -3.02 12.22 -9.45
CA ALA A 89 -2.02 13.23 -9.83
C ALA A 89 -2.26 14.61 -9.19
N SER A 90 -3.52 14.93 -8.86
CA SER A 90 -3.93 16.18 -8.22
C SER A 90 -3.55 16.28 -6.74
N MET A 91 -3.06 15.21 -6.10
CA MET A 91 -2.70 15.25 -4.68
C MET A 91 -1.47 16.12 -4.43
N ALA A 92 -1.56 17.00 -3.43
CA ALA A 92 -0.48 17.93 -3.06
C ALA A 92 0.81 17.25 -2.55
N PHE A 93 0.76 15.97 -2.18
CA PHE A 93 1.92 15.20 -1.75
C PHE A 93 1.95 13.83 -2.45
N ALA A 94 3.06 13.54 -3.12
CA ALA A 94 3.31 12.30 -3.87
C ALA A 94 2.19 11.96 -4.89
N GLY A 95 1.61 12.97 -5.56
CA GLY A 95 0.64 12.75 -6.63
C GLY A 95 1.24 11.95 -7.79
N GLY A 96 0.51 10.98 -8.31
CA GLY A 96 0.98 10.07 -9.35
C GLY A 96 1.94 8.97 -8.88
N ALA A 97 2.35 8.97 -7.60
CA ALA A 97 3.21 7.94 -7.06
C ALA A 97 2.41 6.67 -6.73
N TYR A 98 3.02 5.52 -6.98
CA TYR A 98 2.54 4.23 -6.50
C TYR A 98 2.88 4.03 -5.03
N ALA A 99 1.91 3.51 -4.29
CA ALA A 99 1.98 3.19 -2.87
C ALA A 99 1.19 1.90 -2.58
N TYR A 100 1.21 1.48 -1.33
CA TYR A 100 0.34 0.41 -0.83
C TYR A 100 -0.78 1.01 0.03
N PRO A 101 -1.84 0.24 0.33
CA PRO A 101 -2.84 0.66 1.30
C PRO A 101 -2.23 1.08 2.63
N GLY A 102 -2.57 2.27 3.11
CA GLY A 102 -2.00 2.76 4.36
C GLY A 102 -2.24 4.24 4.65
N GLY A 103 -2.12 4.58 5.92
CA GLY A 103 -2.42 5.91 6.40
C GLY A 103 -1.99 6.14 7.84
N SER A 104 -2.42 7.28 8.38
CA SER A 104 -2.06 7.67 9.75
C SER A 104 -2.83 6.85 10.77
N VAL A 105 -2.19 6.59 11.92
CA VAL A 105 -2.89 6.07 13.09
C VAL A 105 -3.87 7.13 13.57
N ASP A 106 -5.15 6.75 13.69
CA ASP A 106 -6.19 7.59 14.23
C ASP A 106 -6.28 7.39 15.76
N PRO A 107 -6.48 8.43 16.58
CA PRO A 107 -6.67 8.25 18.03
C PRO A 107 -7.75 7.24 18.40
N ARG A 108 -8.76 7.03 17.55
CA ARG A 108 -9.82 6.03 17.75
C ARG A 108 -9.33 4.59 17.59
N ASP A 109 -8.17 4.37 16.96
CA ASP A 109 -7.54 3.06 16.85
C ASP A 109 -7.01 2.54 18.21
N GLU A 110 -6.92 3.41 19.22
CA GLU A 110 -6.57 3.06 20.60
C GLU A 110 -7.72 2.37 21.36
N ARG A 111 -8.97 2.50 20.88
CA ARG A 111 -10.12 1.85 21.51
C ARG A 111 -9.95 0.33 21.44
N MET A 112 -10.16 -0.36 22.57
CA MET A 112 -9.97 -1.81 22.65
C MET A 112 -10.87 -2.56 21.67
N VAL A 113 -10.28 -3.53 20.98
CA VAL A 113 -10.95 -4.42 20.04
C VAL A 113 -10.80 -5.88 20.46
N THR A 114 -11.76 -6.73 20.07
CA THR A 114 -11.58 -8.18 20.17
C THR A 114 -10.46 -8.61 19.22
N TRP A 115 -9.54 -9.44 19.70
CA TRP A 115 -8.23 -9.61 19.09
C TRP A 115 -7.74 -11.06 19.15
N ALA A 116 -7.18 -11.53 18.06
CA ALA A 116 -6.48 -12.80 17.97
C ALA A 116 -5.05 -12.61 17.44
N GLY A 117 -4.16 -13.51 17.86
CA GLY A 117 -2.73 -13.48 17.54
C GLY A 117 -1.86 -13.04 18.72
N PRO A 118 -0.63 -12.55 18.46
CA PRO A 118 0.27 -12.09 19.50
C PRO A 118 -0.39 -11.03 20.38
N SER A 119 -0.09 -11.04 21.67
CA SER A 119 -0.60 -10.03 22.59
C SER A 119 -0.11 -8.63 22.19
N ARG A 120 -0.85 -7.60 22.60
CA ARG A 120 -0.47 -6.18 22.39
C ARG A 120 0.95 -5.86 22.90
N ALA A 121 1.37 -6.48 24.00
CA ALA A 121 2.73 -6.34 24.54
C ALA A 121 3.78 -7.07 23.68
N GLN A 122 3.45 -8.20 23.06
CA GLN A 122 4.31 -8.85 22.07
C GLN A 122 4.45 -7.98 20.82
N TRP A 123 3.36 -7.35 20.36
CA TRP A 123 3.39 -6.38 19.27
C TRP A 123 4.20 -5.14 19.60
N ALA A 124 4.05 -4.57 20.80
CA ALA A 124 4.87 -3.41 21.24
C ALA A 124 6.36 -3.71 21.10
N ARG A 125 6.81 -4.87 21.61
CA ARG A 125 8.20 -5.31 21.44
C ARG A 125 8.57 -5.50 19.96
N ARG A 126 7.71 -6.17 19.18
CA ARG A 126 7.97 -6.43 17.76
C ARG A 126 8.12 -5.15 16.93
N LEU A 127 7.33 -4.12 17.27
CA LEU A 127 7.31 -2.81 16.60
C LEU A 127 8.41 -1.85 17.10
N GLY A 128 9.20 -2.27 18.10
CA GLY A 128 10.23 -1.43 18.71
C GLY A 128 9.67 -0.28 19.56
N LEU A 129 8.51 -0.51 20.20
CA LEU A 129 7.91 0.39 21.18
C LEU A 129 8.26 -0.06 22.60
N ASP A 130 8.10 0.85 23.57
CA ASP A 130 8.22 0.47 24.97
C ASP A 130 7.12 -0.57 25.33
N PRO A 131 7.40 -1.63 26.12
CA PRO A 131 6.39 -2.61 26.52
C PRO A 131 5.14 -2.02 27.20
N SER A 132 5.25 -0.84 27.81
CA SER A 132 4.11 -0.11 28.40
C SER A 132 3.21 0.55 27.36
N GLU A 133 3.67 0.74 26.11
CA GLU A 133 2.90 1.30 25.00
C GLU A 133 2.02 0.26 24.27
N ALA A 134 1.47 -0.71 24.99
CA ALA A 134 0.64 -1.77 24.41
C ALA A 134 -0.61 -1.23 23.68
N THR A 135 -1.22 -0.16 24.17
CA THR A 135 -2.35 0.52 23.50
C THR A 135 -1.92 1.10 22.16
N GLN A 136 -0.72 1.68 22.09
CA GLN A 136 -0.20 2.23 20.85
C GLN A 136 0.14 1.15 19.83
N ALA A 137 0.69 0.02 20.30
CA ALA A 137 0.94 -1.13 19.44
C ALA A 137 -0.38 -1.64 18.81
N GLN A 138 -1.47 -1.69 19.60
CA GLN A 138 -2.79 -1.98 19.04
C GLN A 138 -3.18 -0.95 17.99
N ALA A 139 -3.04 0.35 18.28
CA ALA A 139 -3.47 1.40 17.36
C ALA A 139 -2.74 1.34 16.01
N ILE A 140 -1.45 1.00 15.98
CA ILE A 140 -0.69 0.80 14.74
C ILE A 140 -1.23 -0.40 13.94
N VAL A 141 -1.53 -1.52 14.62
CA VAL A 141 -2.08 -2.70 13.94
C VAL A 141 -3.52 -2.48 13.48
N CYS A 142 -4.34 -1.80 14.27
CA CYS A 142 -5.69 -1.38 13.88
C CYS A 142 -5.64 -0.48 12.65
N ALA A 143 -4.75 0.52 12.62
CA ALA A 143 -4.56 1.37 11.45
C ALA A 143 -4.17 0.55 10.21
N ALA A 144 -3.25 -0.41 10.34
CA ALA A 144 -2.88 -1.28 9.22
C ALA A 144 -4.09 -2.01 8.61
N VAL A 145 -4.94 -2.62 9.44
CA VAL A 145 -6.11 -3.36 8.98
C VAL A 145 -7.22 -2.43 8.49
N ARG A 146 -7.47 -1.32 9.20
CA ARG A 146 -8.47 -0.31 8.86
C ARG A 146 -8.18 0.29 7.49
N GLU A 147 -6.97 0.80 7.27
CA GLU A 147 -6.56 1.43 6.01
C GLU A 147 -6.61 0.42 4.84
N THR A 148 -6.26 -0.85 5.09
CA THR A 148 -6.40 -1.92 4.08
C THR A 148 -7.86 -2.13 3.68
N PHE A 149 -8.79 -2.06 4.64
CA PHE A 149 -10.22 -2.19 4.34
C PHE A 149 -10.76 -0.94 3.64
N GLU A 150 -10.38 0.25 4.12
CA GLU A 150 -10.79 1.53 3.54
C GLU A 150 -10.34 1.65 2.07
N GLU A 151 -9.09 1.32 1.74
CA GLU A 151 -8.55 1.59 0.40
C GLU A 151 -8.63 0.40 -0.56
N ALA A 152 -8.55 -0.84 -0.05
CA ALA A 152 -8.54 -2.04 -0.88
C ALA A 152 -9.80 -2.90 -0.73
N GLY A 153 -10.69 -2.61 0.23
CA GLY A 153 -11.85 -3.45 0.54
C GLY A 153 -11.51 -4.78 1.22
N VAL A 154 -10.25 -4.96 1.65
CA VAL A 154 -9.74 -6.21 2.23
C VAL A 154 -9.66 -6.10 3.74
N LEU A 155 -10.26 -7.06 4.45
CA LEU A 155 -10.39 -7.06 5.90
C LEU A 155 -9.69 -8.26 6.54
N LEU A 156 -8.73 -7.99 7.42
CA LEU A 156 -8.04 -9.00 8.24
C LEU A 156 -8.76 -9.19 9.59
N ALA A 157 -10.03 -9.56 9.52
CA ALA A 157 -10.88 -9.85 10.66
C ALA A 157 -11.93 -10.91 10.32
N GLY A 158 -12.48 -11.58 11.32
CA GLY A 158 -13.50 -12.63 11.13
C GLY A 158 -14.32 -12.89 12.38
N PRO A 159 -15.38 -13.72 12.29
CA PRO A 159 -16.27 -14.01 13.42
C PRO A 159 -15.60 -14.83 14.54
N THR A 160 -14.40 -15.38 14.29
CA THR A 160 -13.65 -16.19 15.26
C THR A 160 -12.16 -15.87 15.18
N PRO A 161 -11.37 -16.25 16.21
CA PRO A 161 -9.91 -16.18 16.18
C PRO A 161 -9.22 -17.00 15.07
N HIS A 162 -9.95 -17.81 14.31
CA HIS A 162 -9.38 -18.73 13.32
C HIS A 162 -9.89 -18.50 11.90
N THR A 163 -10.93 -17.69 11.73
CA THR A 163 -11.55 -17.40 10.44
C THR A 163 -11.36 -15.93 10.05
N VAL A 164 -11.64 -15.64 8.78
CA VAL A 164 -11.76 -14.29 8.22
C VAL A 164 -13.12 -14.19 7.53
N VAL A 165 -13.63 -12.97 7.37
CA VAL A 165 -14.78 -12.72 6.49
C VAL A 165 -14.37 -13.13 5.07
N ALA A 166 -15.17 -13.99 4.43
CA ALA A 166 -14.84 -14.49 3.10
C ALA A 166 -15.16 -13.48 1.99
N ASP A 167 -16.20 -12.66 2.19
CA ASP A 167 -16.68 -11.71 1.20
C ASP A 167 -17.07 -10.39 1.89
N THR A 168 -16.42 -9.31 1.47
CA THR A 168 -16.59 -7.94 1.96
C THR A 168 -17.25 -7.04 0.91
N THR A 169 -17.89 -7.62 -0.11
CA THR A 169 -18.32 -6.89 -1.30
C THR A 169 -19.76 -6.40 -1.34
N GLY A 170 -20.58 -6.80 -0.36
CA GLY A 170 -22.00 -6.42 -0.28
C GLY A 170 -22.22 -4.95 0.09
N ASP A 171 -23.41 -4.43 -0.20
CA ASP A 171 -23.77 -3.01 -0.01
C ASP A 171 -23.66 -2.55 1.45
N ASP A 172 -23.92 -3.45 2.40
CA ASP A 172 -23.78 -3.18 3.82
C ASP A 172 -22.31 -3.00 4.23
N TRP A 173 -21.38 -3.76 3.63
CA TRP A 173 -19.95 -3.60 3.83
C TRP A 173 -19.44 -2.29 3.22
N GLU A 174 -19.93 -1.93 2.04
CA GLU A 174 -19.57 -0.66 1.40
C GLU A 174 -20.09 0.53 2.21
N THR A 175 -21.29 0.45 2.77
CA THR A 175 -21.84 1.47 3.67
C THR A 175 -20.94 1.67 4.90
N ASP A 176 -20.52 0.59 5.55
CA ASP A 176 -19.63 0.69 6.70
C ASP A 176 -18.23 1.19 6.33
N ARG A 177 -17.69 0.76 5.18
CA ARG A 177 -16.41 1.24 4.67
C ARG A 177 -16.45 2.75 4.41
N ALA A 178 -17.50 3.24 3.75
CA ALA A 178 -17.70 4.66 3.52
C ALA A 178 -17.81 5.44 4.84
N ALA A 179 -18.48 4.89 5.85
CA ALA A 179 -18.57 5.51 7.19
C ALA A 179 -17.21 5.55 7.92
N LEU A 180 -16.34 4.54 7.73
CA LEU A 180 -14.95 4.56 8.25
C LEU A 180 -14.14 5.66 7.56
N VAL A 181 -14.16 5.72 6.22
CA VAL A 181 -13.47 6.76 5.43
C VAL A 181 -13.95 8.16 5.81
N ALA A 182 -15.27 8.34 5.96
CA ALA A 182 -15.88 9.60 6.39
C ALA A 182 -15.62 9.94 7.87
N ARG A 183 -15.05 8.99 8.63
CA ARG A 183 -14.77 9.10 10.07
C ARG A 183 -16.03 9.20 10.94
N ASP A 184 -17.18 8.77 10.42
CA ASP A 184 -18.45 8.68 11.16
C ASP A 184 -18.54 7.42 12.02
N LEU A 185 -17.73 6.41 11.70
CA LEU A 185 -17.60 5.15 12.42
C LEU A 185 -16.14 4.94 12.83
N SER A 186 -15.87 4.56 14.07
CA SER A 186 -14.52 4.08 14.44
C SER A 186 -14.34 2.61 14.05
N PHE A 187 -13.10 2.19 13.78
CA PHE A 187 -12.83 0.79 13.43
C PHE A 187 -13.18 -0.19 14.55
N ALA A 188 -12.98 0.20 15.81
CA ALA A 188 -13.41 -0.60 16.94
C ALA A 188 -14.95 -0.79 16.96
N GLU A 189 -15.72 0.27 16.71
CA GLU A 189 -17.19 0.16 16.63
C GLU A 189 -17.67 -0.66 15.45
N PHE A 190 -17.01 -0.53 14.30
CA PHE A 190 -17.25 -1.37 13.14
C PHE A 190 -17.08 -2.86 13.48
N LEU A 191 -15.95 -3.23 14.11
CA LEU A 191 -15.71 -4.60 14.53
C LEU A 191 -16.72 -5.07 15.58
N ASP A 192 -17.02 -4.24 16.59
CA ASP A 192 -17.98 -4.55 17.65
C ASP A 192 -19.38 -4.80 17.07
N ARG A 193 -19.88 -3.91 16.19
CA ARG A 193 -21.21 -4.02 15.57
C ARG A 193 -21.36 -5.29 14.74
N ARG A 194 -20.30 -5.71 14.06
CA ARG A 194 -20.27 -6.93 13.24
C ARG A 194 -19.87 -8.18 14.00
N GLY A 195 -19.55 -8.08 15.30
CA GLY A 195 -19.08 -9.20 16.12
C GLY A 195 -17.77 -9.81 15.62
N LEU A 196 -16.85 -8.97 15.13
CA LEU A 196 -15.61 -9.42 14.50
C LEU A 196 -14.42 -9.37 15.45
N VAL A 197 -13.53 -10.33 15.25
CA VAL A 197 -12.22 -10.46 15.88
C VAL A 197 -11.15 -9.98 14.90
N LEU A 198 -10.35 -9.00 15.30
CA LEU A 198 -9.17 -8.59 14.54
C LEU A 198 -8.13 -9.72 14.53
N ARG A 199 -7.66 -10.11 13.34
CA ARG A 199 -6.69 -11.19 13.13
C ARG A 199 -5.28 -10.63 12.98
N SER A 200 -4.68 -10.20 14.09
CA SER A 200 -3.34 -9.59 14.06
C SER A 200 -2.26 -10.58 13.62
N ASP A 201 -2.46 -11.87 13.85
CA ASP A 201 -1.57 -12.95 13.44
C ASP A 201 -1.43 -13.10 11.92
N LEU A 202 -2.29 -12.43 11.14
CA LEU A 202 -2.20 -12.40 9.67
C LEU A 202 -1.27 -11.29 9.15
N LEU A 203 -0.72 -10.45 10.03
CA LEU A 203 0.24 -9.41 9.68
C LEU A 203 1.66 -9.85 10.05
N GLY A 204 2.59 -9.65 9.13
CA GLY A 204 4.03 -9.73 9.40
C GLY A 204 4.68 -8.34 9.33
N CYS A 205 5.49 -7.96 10.31
CA CYS A 205 6.26 -6.72 10.23
C CYS A 205 7.33 -6.80 9.14
N TRP A 206 7.38 -5.78 8.27
CA TRP A 206 8.31 -5.72 7.15
C TRP A 206 9.40 -4.68 7.35
N ALA A 207 9.05 -3.42 7.52
CA ALA A 207 10.03 -2.33 7.65
C ALA A 207 9.49 -1.20 8.52
N ARG A 208 10.37 -0.32 8.99
CA ARG A 208 9.99 0.93 9.65
C ARG A 208 10.78 2.07 9.03
N TRP A 209 10.09 3.09 8.54
CA TRP A 209 10.69 4.26 7.93
C TRP A 209 10.21 5.53 8.62
N ILE A 210 11.15 6.42 8.95
CA ILE A 210 10.82 7.71 9.55
C ILE A 210 11.20 8.80 8.56
N THR A 211 10.24 9.66 8.24
CA THR A 211 10.45 10.81 7.34
C THR A 211 11.54 11.73 7.91
N PRO A 212 12.45 12.28 7.07
CA PRO A 212 13.52 13.16 7.52
C PRO A 212 13.06 14.34 8.39
N GLU A 213 13.92 14.82 9.28
CA GLU A 213 13.59 15.85 10.29
C GLU A 213 13.24 17.23 9.71
N PHE A 214 13.79 17.58 8.55
CA PHE A 214 13.54 18.86 7.88
C PHE A 214 12.24 18.86 7.06
N GLU A 215 11.59 17.71 6.88
CA GLU A 215 10.32 17.66 6.16
C GLU A 215 9.21 18.25 7.04
N PRO A 216 8.37 19.17 6.53
CA PRO A 216 7.29 19.77 7.32
C PRO A 216 6.17 18.77 7.66
N ARG A 217 6.07 17.67 6.89
CA ARG A 217 5.12 16.59 7.10
C ARG A 217 5.89 15.30 7.33
N ARG A 218 5.92 14.85 8.59
CA ARG A 218 6.69 13.67 8.99
C ARG A 218 5.79 12.54 9.42
N TYR A 219 6.21 11.33 9.05
CA TYR A 219 5.58 10.09 9.46
C TYR A 219 6.62 9.11 10.00
N ASP A 220 6.22 8.33 11.00
CA ASP A 220 6.89 7.14 11.49
C ASP A 220 6.03 5.96 11.05
N THR A 221 6.44 5.30 9.97
CA THR A 221 5.59 4.37 9.23
C THR A 221 6.08 2.95 9.40
N TRP A 222 5.20 2.08 9.92
CA TRP A 222 5.41 0.65 9.96
C TRP A 222 4.79 0.01 8.71
N PHE A 223 5.60 -0.73 7.97
CA PHE A 223 5.19 -1.52 6.83
C PHE A 223 4.94 -2.95 7.28
N PHE A 224 3.83 -3.53 6.86
CA PHE A 224 3.43 -4.90 7.11
C PHE A 224 3.26 -5.66 5.80
N VAL A 225 3.45 -6.97 5.83
CA VAL A 225 3.02 -7.89 4.77
C VAL A 225 1.80 -8.67 5.23
N ALA A 226 0.87 -8.94 4.32
CA ALA A 226 -0.30 -9.77 4.57
C ALA A 226 -0.67 -10.57 3.32
N ALA A 227 -1.16 -11.79 3.49
CA ALA A 227 -1.78 -12.54 2.40
C ALA A 227 -3.18 -12.00 2.11
N LEU A 228 -3.56 -11.91 0.83
CA LEU A 228 -4.95 -11.70 0.43
C LEU A 228 -5.81 -12.85 0.99
N PRO A 229 -6.80 -12.57 1.86
CA PRO A 229 -7.67 -13.61 2.40
C PRO A 229 -8.43 -14.33 1.29
N ARG A 230 -8.51 -15.66 1.38
CA ARG A 230 -9.29 -16.46 0.41
C ARG A 230 -10.75 -15.99 0.38
N GLY A 231 -11.26 -15.74 -0.83
CA GLY A 231 -12.62 -15.27 -1.07
C GLY A 231 -12.72 -13.75 -1.24
N GLN A 232 -11.86 -12.99 -0.58
CA GLN A 232 -11.87 -11.53 -0.70
C GLN A 232 -11.23 -11.09 -2.02
N ARG A 233 -11.65 -9.92 -2.50
CA ARG A 233 -11.16 -9.29 -3.73
C ARG A 233 -10.79 -7.85 -3.44
N THR A 234 -9.65 -7.42 -3.97
CA THR A 234 -9.29 -6.01 -3.91
C THR A 234 -10.20 -5.20 -4.82
N ARG A 235 -10.43 -3.94 -4.44
CA ARG A 235 -11.15 -2.95 -5.25
C ARG A 235 -10.42 -1.62 -5.15
N ASN A 236 -10.48 -0.82 -6.22
CA ASN A 236 -10.12 0.59 -6.13
C ASN A 236 -11.24 1.35 -5.41
N ALA A 237 -11.26 1.26 -4.08
CA ALA A 237 -12.31 1.82 -3.23
C ALA A 237 -11.96 3.23 -2.69
N SER A 238 -10.71 3.65 -2.87
CA SER A 238 -10.22 4.97 -2.46
C SER A 238 -10.53 6.03 -3.51
N THR A 239 -11.04 7.18 -3.07
CA THR A 239 -11.16 8.36 -3.94
C THR A 239 -9.78 9.02 -4.18
N GLU A 240 -8.79 8.71 -3.35
CA GLU A 240 -7.42 9.21 -3.42
C GLU A 240 -6.54 8.44 -4.41
N ALA A 241 -7.00 7.29 -4.90
CA ALA A 241 -6.35 6.50 -5.93
C ALA A 241 -7.09 6.60 -7.27
N ASP A 242 -6.36 6.71 -8.38
CA ASP A 242 -6.97 6.66 -9.72
C ASP A 242 -6.80 5.30 -10.41
N ARG A 243 -5.83 4.49 -9.96
CA ARG A 243 -5.53 3.16 -10.49
C ARG A 243 -5.07 2.21 -9.39
N THR A 244 -5.33 0.93 -9.60
CA THR A 244 -4.80 -0.17 -8.77
C THR A 244 -4.26 -1.28 -9.64
N VAL A 245 -3.25 -2.00 -9.15
CA VAL A 245 -2.57 -3.06 -9.90
C VAL A 245 -2.07 -4.16 -8.97
N TRP A 246 -2.18 -5.40 -9.42
CA TRP A 246 -1.40 -6.51 -8.89
C TRP A 246 -0.16 -6.69 -9.78
N ILE A 247 1.01 -6.40 -9.23
CA ILE A 247 2.28 -6.39 -9.96
C ILE A 247 3.31 -7.23 -9.21
N ARG A 248 4.25 -7.80 -9.94
CA ARG A 248 5.37 -8.52 -9.32
C ARG A 248 6.33 -7.50 -8.71
N PRO A 249 6.92 -7.76 -7.53
CA PRO A 249 7.84 -6.81 -6.92
C PRO A 249 9.03 -6.44 -7.81
N GLY A 250 9.58 -7.40 -8.55
CA GLY A 250 10.65 -7.18 -9.54
C GLY A 250 10.20 -6.26 -10.68
N ASP A 251 9.11 -6.59 -11.38
CA ASP A 251 8.57 -5.76 -12.47
C ASP A 251 8.28 -4.32 -12.03
N ALA A 252 7.77 -4.14 -10.79
CA ALA A 252 7.50 -2.84 -10.22
C ALA A 252 8.78 -2.03 -9.96
N ALA A 253 9.84 -2.70 -9.48
CA ALA A 253 11.15 -2.09 -9.31
C ALA A 253 11.79 -1.73 -10.67
N ASP A 254 11.70 -2.61 -11.66
CA ASP A 254 12.20 -2.34 -13.01
C ASP A 254 11.45 -1.14 -13.65
N GLY A 255 10.14 -1.03 -13.42
CA GLY A 255 9.34 0.11 -13.86
C GLY A 255 9.72 1.42 -13.16
N TYR A 256 10.12 1.38 -11.89
CA TYR A 256 10.69 2.53 -11.19
C TYR A 256 12.04 2.94 -11.80
N ASP A 257 12.93 1.97 -12.05
CA ASP A 257 14.26 2.23 -12.61
C ASP A 257 14.19 2.83 -14.03
N ARG A 258 13.16 2.47 -14.81
CA ARG A 258 12.85 3.10 -16.11
C ARG A 258 12.14 4.46 -16.01
N GLY A 259 11.76 4.90 -14.80
CA GLY A 259 11.02 6.15 -14.57
C GLY A 259 9.53 6.08 -14.93
N GLU A 260 8.98 4.89 -15.16
CA GLU A 260 7.58 4.66 -15.57
C GLU A 260 6.63 4.62 -14.36
N LEU A 261 7.12 4.11 -13.22
CA LEU A 261 6.36 3.99 -11.99
C LEU A 261 6.99 4.89 -10.92
N LEU A 262 6.47 6.11 -10.77
CA LEU A 262 6.92 7.02 -9.71
C LEU A 262 6.65 6.37 -8.35
N MET A 263 7.64 6.35 -7.47
CA MET A 263 7.51 5.81 -6.10
C MET A 263 8.35 6.62 -5.11
N MET A 264 7.93 6.58 -3.85
CA MET A 264 8.75 7.11 -2.76
C MET A 264 9.79 6.08 -2.31
N PRO A 265 10.94 6.49 -1.75
CA PRO A 265 12.02 5.59 -1.32
C PRO A 265 11.57 4.37 -0.50
N PRO A 266 10.67 4.49 0.51
CA PRO A 266 10.21 3.32 1.26
C PRO A 266 9.50 2.27 0.39
N THR A 267 8.75 2.71 -0.63
CA THR A 267 8.00 1.82 -1.53
C THR A 267 8.97 1.00 -2.38
N ILE A 268 9.89 1.64 -3.11
CA ILE A 268 10.84 0.93 -3.97
C ILE A 268 11.81 0.06 -3.15
N ALA A 269 12.27 0.53 -1.99
CA ALA A 269 13.12 -0.27 -1.10
C ALA A 269 12.43 -1.56 -0.64
N THR A 270 11.13 -1.49 -0.30
CA THR A 270 10.38 -2.67 0.13
C THR A 270 10.04 -3.62 -1.03
N LEU A 271 9.82 -3.10 -2.25
CA LEU A 271 9.67 -3.93 -3.46
C LEU A 271 10.94 -4.72 -3.77
N ARG A 272 12.11 -4.06 -3.72
CA ARG A 272 13.40 -4.72 -3.95
C ARG A 272 13.69 -5.82 -2.93
N GLN A 273 13.28 -5.63 -1.68
CA GLN A 273 13.34 -6.67 -0.65
C GLN A 273 12.36 -7.82 -0.95
N LEU A 274 11.11 -7.50 -1.31
CA LEU A 274 10.10 -8.52 -1.65
C LEU A 274 10.47 -9.34 -2.89
N ALA A 275 11.21 -8.76 -3.85
CA ALA A 275 11.63 -9.44 -5.07
C ALA A 275 12.53 -10.67 -4.81
N ALA A 276 13.13 -10.78 -3.61
CA ALA A 276 13.89 -11.95 -3.19
C ALA A 276 13.01 -13.16 -2.79
N HIS A 277 11.68 -12.99 -2.69
CA HIS A 277 10.76 -14.02 -2.22
C HIS A 277 9.91 -14.58 -3.37
N GLY A 278 9.81 -15.91 -3.44
CA GLY A 278 9.08 -16.62 -4.51
C GLY A 278 7.57 -16.68 -4.27
N SER A 279 7.14 -16.73 -3.01
CA SER A 279 5.75 -16.92 -2.61
C SER A 279 5.32 -16.04 -1.44
N VAL A 280 4.02 -15.96 -1.20
CA VAL A 280 3.43 -15.28 -0.03
C VAL A 280 3.92 -15.92 1.27
N ALA A 281 4.00 -17.25 1.30
CA ALA A 281 4.47 -18.00 2.47
C ALA A 281 5.92 -17.64 2.80
N ASP A 282 6.80 -17.55 1.80
CA ASP A 282 8.20 -17.18 2.01
C ASP A 282 8.33 -15.74 2.55
N ALA A 283 7.54 -14.80 2.03
CA ALA A 283 7.54 -13.42 2.49
C ALA A 283 7.02 -13.31 3.95
N LEU A 284 5.94 -14.02 4.30
CA LEU A 284 5.42 -14.04 5.66
C LEU A 284 6.39 -14.70 6.64
N ALA A 285 7.06 -15.78 6.23
CA ALA A 285 8.09 -16.42 7.04
C ALA A 285 9.27 -15.47 7.30
N ALA A 286 9.75 -14.78 6.26
CA ALA A 286 10.82 -13.80 6.38
C ALA A 286 10.46 -12.63 7.31
N ALA A 287 9.18 -12.21 7.34
CA ALA A 287 8.69 -11.14 8.20
C ALA A 287 8.85 -11.42 9.72
N ALA A 288 8.97 -12.68 10.14
CA ALA A 288 9.10 -13.05 11.54
C ALA A 288 10.38 -12.46 12.18
N ASP A 289 11.50 -12.50 11.45
CA ASP A 289 12.83 -12.18 11.97
C ASP A 289 13.39 -10.84 11.47
N ARG A 290 12.57 -10.02 10.79
CA ARG A 290 13.03 -8.74 10.24
C ARG A 290 13.41 -7.73 11.32
N ASP A 291 14.59 -7.14 11.16
CA ASP A 291 15.01 -5.94 11.87
C ASP A 291 14.11 -4.75 11.46
N LEU A 292 13.53 -4.09 12.46
CA LEU A 292 12.71 -2.89 12.30
C LEU A 292 13.37 -1.64 12.89
N THR A 293 14.69 -1.66 13.04
CA THR A 293 15.46 -0.43 13.28
C THR A 293 15.03 0.60 12.23
N PRO A 294 14.56 1.79 12.65
CA PRO A 294 13.95 2.72 11.74
C PRO A 294 14.96 3.22 10.71
N VAL A 295 14.60 3.12 9.44
CA VAL A 295 15.35 3.71 8.34
C VAL A 295 15.13 5.22 8.38
N LEU A 296 16.20 5.96 8.65
CA LEU A 296 16.25 7.40 8.80
C LEU A 296 17.19 8.00 7.74
N ALA A 297 16.79 9.15 7.19
CA ALA A 297 17.72 9.93 6.37
C ALA A 297 18.78 10.57 7.26
N GLN A 298 20.02 10.53 6.80
CA GLN A 298 21.14 11.26 7.38
C GLN A 298 21.45 12.46 6.50
N ALA A 299 21.52 13.63 7.13
CA ALA A 299 21.91 14.87 6.48
C ALA A 299 23.37 15.19 6.80
N ARG A 300 24.17 15.45 5.77
CA ARG A 300 25.57 15.89 5.89
C ARG A 300 25.84 17.05 4.94
N VAL A 301 26.80 17.91 5.27
CA VAL A 301 27.22 18.99 4.38
C VAL A 301 28.50 18.56 3.66
N GLU A 302 28.48 18.55 2.33
CA GLU A 302 29.62 18.20 1.49
C GLU A 302 29.78 19.22 0.37
N ASN A 303 30.96 19.81 0.23
CA ASN A 303 31.27 20.80 -0.81
C ASN A 303 30.27 21.98 -0.90
N GLY A 304 29.65 22.37 0.22
CA GLY A 304 28.65 23.45 0.26
C GLY A 304 27.22 23.00 -0.10
N GLU A 305 27.01 21.72 -0.35
CA GLU A 305 25.69 21.12 -0.58
C GLU A 305 25.22 20.35 0.66
N LEU A 306 23.91 20.33 0.89
CA LEU A 306 23.30 19.42 1.85
C LEU A 306 23.04 18.09 1.13
N VAL A 307 23.73 17.04 1.55
CA VAL A 307 23.57 15.68 1.05
C VAL A 307 22.69 14.90 2.02
N LEU A 308 21.58 14.39 1.50
CA LEU A 308 20.67 13.50 2.20
C LEU A 308 20.90 12.08 1.72
N SER A 309 21.22 11.17 2.63
CA SER A 309 21.46 9.77 2.31
C SER A 309 20.67 8.87 3.25
N TRP A 310 20.34 7.67 2.80
CA TRP A 310 19.70 6.65 3.62
C TRP A 310 20.67 5.47 3.70
N PRO A 311 21.29 5.20 4.86
CA PRO A 311 22.27 4.12 4.99
C PRO A 311 21.71 2.78 4.48
N GLY A 312 22.45 2.12 3.59
CA GLY A 312 22.01 0.89 2.91
C GLY A 312 21.07 1.10 1.72
N HIS A 313 20.79 2.35 1.37
CA HIS A 313 19.90 2.78 0.30
C HIS A 313 20.45 4.01 -0.45
N ASP A 314 21.74 3.94 -0.81
CA ASP A 314 22.50 5.05 -1.39
C ASP A 314 21.91 5.56 -2.71
N GLU A 315 21.14 4.73 -3.41
CA GLU A 315 20.40 5.09 -4.63
C GLU A 315 19.40 6.23 -4.43
N PHE A 316 18.93 6.49 -3.20
CA PHE A 316 18.01 7.58 -2.91
C PHE A 316 18.72 8.87 -2.49
N THR A 317 20.04 8.92 -2.60
CA THR A 317 20.84 10.08 -2.16
C THR A 317 20.42 11.33 -2.92
N LYS A 318 20.10 12.40 -2.19
CA LYS A 318 19.71 13.70 -2.75
C LYS A 318 20.76 14.74 -2.41
N HIS A 319 21.14 15.51 -3.42
CA HIS A 319 21.98 16.68 -3.30
C HIS A 319 21.10 17.92 -3.36
N ILE A 320 21.11 18.72 -2.29
CA ILE A 320 20.36 19.97 -2.21
C ILE A 320 21.36 21.13 -2.24
N PRO A 321 21.43 21.88 -3.36
CA PRO A 321 22.31 23.05 -3.46
C PRO A 321 21.89 24.16 -2.48
N GLY A 322 22.86 24.83 -1.85
CA GLY A 322 22.66 26.17 -1.30
C GLY A 322 22.19 26.31 0.16
N VAL A 323 22.54 25.40 1.07
CA VAL A 323 22.21 25.56 2.50
C VAL A 323 23.19 26.48 3.26
N THR A 324 24.35 26.82 2.69
CA THR A 324 25.27 27.80 3.30
C THR A 324 25.10 29.20 2.73
N GLY A 325 24.05 29.89 3.18
CA GLY A 325 23.92 31.35 3.07
C GLY A 325 24.50 32.04 4.29
N GLY A 326 25.83 32.09 4.42
CA GLY A 326 26.51 33.01 5.34
C GLY A 326 27.14 34.16 4.53
N PRO A 327 26.97 35.44 4.93
CA PRO A 327 27.50 36.55 4.14
C PRO A 327 29.03 36.49 4.08
N SER A 328 29.59 36.65 2.88
CA SER A 328 31.01 36.94 2.70
C SER A 328 31.36 38.28 3.35
N ALA A 329 32.59 38.32 3.85
CA ALA A 329 33.25 39.35 4.67
C ALA A 329 32.96 40.81 4.32
#